data_AF-A0AAW8ARD6-F1
#
_entry.id   AF-A0AAW8ARD6-F1
#
_cell.length_a   1.000
_cell.length_b   1.000
_cell.length_c   1.000
_cell.angle_alpha   90.00
_cell.angle_beta   90.00
_cell.angle_gamma   90.00
#
_symmetry.space_group_name_H-M   'P 1'
#
loop_
_entity.id
_entity.type
_entity.pdbx_description
1 polymer ?
#
loop_
_entity_poly.entity_id
_entity_poly.type
_entity_poly.pdbx_seq_one_letter_code
_entity_poly.pdbx_strand_id
1 'polypeptide(L)'
;GAVDSALNSAACVLRASAEHIDRDPKADARQLAQQARASIEDTVEQVMRHVGRAVGAGPYCKDPHFAQLMADLPVYVRQSHAERDLAAL
;
A
#
# COMPACT_ATOMS: atom_id res chain seq x y z
N GLY A 1 4.64 -6.69 -15.17
CA GLY A 1 4.69 -5.34 -15.76
C GLY A 1 4.21 -4.30 -14.77
N ALA A 2 2.92 -3.92 -14.83
CA ALA A 2 2.37 -2.87 -13.97
C ALA A 2 2.43 -3.21 -12.46
N VAL A 3 2.08 -4.45 -12.08
CA VAL A 3 2.19 -4.94 -10.69
C VAL A 3 3.64 -4.85 -10.19
N ASP A 4 4.59 -5.39 -10.96
CA ASP A 4 6.01 -5.37 -10.56
C ASP A 4 6.55 -3.95 -10.42
N SER A 5 6.15 -3.05 -11.33
CA SER A 5 6.54 -1.63 -11.26
C SER A 5 5.97 -0.95 -10.03
N ALA A 6 4.69 -1.18 -9.71
CA ALA A 6 4.03 -0.59 -8.55
C ALA A 6 4.68 -1.09 -7.25
N LEU A 7 4.92 -2.39 -7.14
CA LEU A 7 5.60 -3.00 -5.99
C LEU A 7 7.04 -2.50 -5.83
N ASN A 8 7.78 -2.35 -6.93
CA ASN A 8 9.14 -1.84 -6.88
C ASN A 8 9.17 -0.37 -6.40
N SER A 9 8.28 0.47 -6.91
CA SER A 9 8.14 1.86 -6.46
C SER A 9 7.80 1.96 -4.97
N ALA A 10 6.82 1.17 -4.51
CA ALA A 10 6.47 1.08 -3.09
C ALA A 10 7.66 0.66 -2.21
N ALA A 11 8.40 -0.35 -2.65
CA ALA A 11 9.57 -0.83 -1.92
C ALA A 11 10.68 0.24 -1.84
N CYS A 12 10.87 1.03 -2.91
CA CYS A 12 11.79 2.16 -2.91
C CYS A 12 11.35 3.26 -1.92
N VAL A 13 10.06 3.61 -1.91
CA VAL A 13 9.52 4.61 -0.96
C VAL A 13 9.72 4.16 0.49
N LEU A 14 9.43 2.89 0.81
CA LEU A 14 9.62 2.36 2.15
C LEU A 14 11.09 2.38 2.58
N ARG A 15 12.01 1.92 1.72
CA ARG A 15 13.45 1.92 2.01
C ARG A 15 13.98 3.34 2.20
N ALA A 16 13.67 4.26 1.29
CA ALA A 16 14.12 5.64 1.39
C ALA A 16 13.57 6.34 2.64
N SER A 17 12.32 6.05 3.01
CA SER A 17 11.71 6.60 4.23
C SER A 17 12.38 6.05 5.49
N ALA A 18 12.63 4.74 5.53
CA ALA A 18 13.33 4.10 6.64
C ALA A 18 14.76 4.64 6.78
N GLU A 19 15.51 4.73 5.68
CA GLU A 19 16.86 5.30 5.68
C GLU A 19 16.91 6.76 6.16
N HIS A 20 15.85 7.54 5.90
CA HIS A 20 15.77 8.92 6.41
C HIS A 20 15.52 8.94 7.91
N ILE A 21 14.60 8.11 8.40
CA ILE A 21 14.29 7.98 9.83
C ILE A 21 15.52 7.46 10.60
N ASP A 22 16.22 6.47 10.07
CA ASP A 22 17.40 5.90 10.71
C ASP A 22 18.57 6.89 10.81
N ARG A 23 18.67 7.82 9.85
CA ARG A 23 19.70 8.88 9.85
C ARG A 23 19.44 9.97 10.89
N ASP A 24 18.18 10.28 11.20
CA ASP A 24 17.82 11.21 12.26
C ASP A 24 16.59 10.71 13.04
N PRO A 25 16.77 9.76 13.97
CA PRO A 25 15.65 9.13 14.68
C PRO A 25 14.88 10.08 15.62
N LYS A 26 15.42 11.28 15.87
CA LYS A 26 14.80 12.28 16.75
C LYS A 26 14.08 13.38 15.97
N ALA A 27 14.29 13.48 14.67
CA ALA A 27 13.55 14.41 13.82
C ALA A 27 12.06 14.03 13.72
N ASP A 28 11.23 15.03 13.45
CA ASP A 28 9.82 14.78 13.14
C ASP A 28 9.69 14.12 11.76
N ALA A 29 9.43 12.81 11.76
CA ALA A 29 9.21 12.02 10.56
C ALA A 29 7.71 11.86 10.21
N ARG A 30 6.80 12.60 10.87
CA ARG A 30 5.35 12.42 10.68
C ARG A 30 4.92 12.65 9.23
N GLN A 31 5.44 13.70 8.58
CA GLN A 31 5.11 14.00 7.18
C GLN A 31 5.54 12.87 6.24
N LEU A 32 6.80 12.44 6.39
CA LEU A 32 7.38 11.35 5.62
C LEU A 32 6.61 10.04 5.81
N ALA A 33 6.24 9.72 7.06
CA ALA A 33 5.45 8.54 7.38
C ALA A 33 4.04 8.58 6.76
N GLN A 34 3.38 9.75 6.73
CA GLN A 34 2.07 9.91 6.09
C GLN A 34 2.18 9.73 4.56
N GLN A 35 3.19 10.33 3.92
CA GLN A 35 3.44 10.19 2.48
C GLN A 35 3.77 8.74 2.10
N ALA A 36 4.59 8.06 2.89
CA ALA A 36 4.90 6.65 2.68
C ALA A 36 3.64 5.78 2.77
N ARG A 37 2.80 5.98 3.81
CA ARG A 37 1.53 5.24 3.96
C ARG A 37 0.60 5.44 2.77
N ALA A 38 0.39 6.69 2.35
CA ALA A 38 -0.46 6.98 1.21
C ALA A 38 0.04 6.35 -0.10
N SER A 39 1.36 6.36 -0.31
CA SER A 39 1.99 5.71 -1.47
C SER A 39 1.77 4.20 -1.48
N ILE A 40 1.81 3.57 -0.30
CA ILE A 40 1.54 2.13 -0.15
C ILE A 40 0.06 1.81 -0.34
N GLU A 41 -0.84 2.66 0.15
CA GLU A 41 -2.27 2.50 -0.06
C GLU A 41 -2.63 2.51 -1.56
N ASP A 42 -2.18 3.52 -2.31
CA ASP A 42 -2.39 3.57 -3.76
C ASP A 42 -1.76 2.36 -4.48
N THR A 43 -0.56 1.94 -4.07
CA THR A 43 0.08 0.75 -4.64
C THR A 43 -0.76 -0.51 -4.42
N VAL A 44 -1.29 -0.71 -3.21
CA VAL A 44 -2.14 -1.87 -2.91
C VAL A 44 -3.39 -1.85 -3.77
N GLU A 45 -4.07 -0.69 -3.90
CA GLU A 45 -5.24 -0.58 -4.76
C GLU A 45 -4.94 -0.87 -6.23
N GLN A 46 -3.80 -0.43 -6.74
CA GLN A 46 -3.36 -0.75 -8.11
C GLN A 46 -3.10 -2.25 -8.28
N VAL A 47 -2.37 -2.87 -7.36
CA VAL A 47 -2.07 -4.31 -7.40
C VAL A 47 -3.34 -5.14 -7.33
N MET A 48 -4.24 -4.83 -6.40
CA MET A 48 -5.53 -5.50 -6.26
C MET A 48 -6.37 -5.42 -7.53
N ARG A 49 -6.44 -4.24 -8.17
CA ARG A 49 -7.14 -4.05 -9.45
C ARG A 49 -6.53 -4.89 -10.57
N HIS A 50 -5.20 -4.91 -10.69
CA HIS A 50 -4.51 -5.67 -11.72
C HIS A 50 -4.64 -7.18 -11.53
N VAL A 51 -4.43 -7.66 -10.30
CA VAL A 51 -4.54 -9.08 -9.96
C VAL A 51 -5.98 -9.55 -10.15
N GLY A 52 -6.96 -8.82 -9.62
CA GLY A 52 -8.38 -9.18 -9.75
C GLY A 52 -8.82 -9.32 -11.21
N ARG A 53 -8.35 -8.42 -12.09
CA ARG A 53 -8.61 -8.51 -13.54
C ARG A 53 -7.87 -9.67 -14.21
N ALA A 54 -6.61 -9.91 -13.83
CA ALA A 54 -5.78 -10.92 -14.46
C ALA A 54 -6.26 -12.35 -14.15
N VAL A 55 -6.72 -12.60 -12.92
CA VAL A 55 -7.14 -13.93 -12.48
C VAL A 55 -8.63 -14.24 -12.77
N GLY A 56 -9.42 -13.21 -13.06
CA GLY A 56 -10.86 -13.32 -13.32
C GLY A 56 -11.68 -13.71 -12.09
N ALA A 57 -12.96 -14.04 -12.29
CA ALA A 57 -13.88 -14.35 -11.19
C ALA A 57 -13.62 -15.70 -10.51
N GLY A 58 -12.85 -16.59 -11.13
CA GLY A 58 -12.65 -17.97 -10.67
C GLY A 58 -12.11 -18.06 -9.23
N PRO A 59 -10.96 -17.44 -8.91
CA PRO A 59 -10.40 -17.49 -7.56
C PRO A 59 -11.29 -16.86 -6.49
N TYR A 60 -12.05 -15.81 -6.81
CA TYR A 60 -13.00 -15.22 -5.86
C TYR A 60 -14.08 -16.20 -5.38
N CYS A 61 -14.44 -17.19 -6.20
CA CYS A 61 -15.47 -18.17 -5.85
C CYS A 61 -14.90 -19.51 -5.36
N LYS A 62 -13.69 -19.86 -5.80
CA LYS A 62 -13.13 -21.22 -5.63
C LYS A 62 -11.95 -21.28 -4.68
N ASP A 63 -11.37 -20.15 -4.33
CA ASP A 63 -10.27 -20.03 -3.38
C ASP A 63 -10.70 -19.13 -2.21
N PRO A 64 -11.17 -19.73 -1.09
CA PRO A 64 -11.59 -18.98 0.08
C PRO A 64 -10.47 -18.11 0.66
N HIS A 65 -9.20 -18.54 0.53
CA HIS A 65 -8.07 -17.78 1.02
C HIS A 65 -7.85 -16.52 0.20
N PHE A 66 -7.87 -16.64 -1.13
CA PHE A 66 -7.81 -15.48 -2.03
C PHE A 66 -8.97 -14.51 -1.80
N ALA A 67 -10.19 -15.03 -1.68
CA ALA A 67 -11.38 -14.21 -1.44
C ALA A 67 -11.28 -13.43 -0.11
N GLN A 68 -10.80 -14.09 0.96
CA GLN A 68 -10.59 -13.45 2.25
C GLN A 68 -9.53 -12.34 2.17
N LEU A 69 -8.38 -12.62 1.53
CA LEU A 69 -7.33 -11.61 1.35
C LEU A 69 -7.85 -10.37 0.60
N MET A 70 -8.64 -10.57 -0.47
CA MET A 70 -9.19 -9.47 -1.25
C MET A 70 -10.28 -8.68 -0.52
N ALA A 71 -10.93 -9.27 0.49
CA ALA A 71 -11.91 -8.59 1.33
C ALA A 71 -11.25 -7.82 2.49
N ASP A 72 -10.23 -8.41 3.12
CA ASP A 72 -9.61 -7.88 4.32
C ASP A 72 -8.55 -6.81 4.03
N LEU A 73 -7.79 -6.97 2.95
CA LEU A 73 -6.65 -6.10 2.65
C LEU A 73 -7.05 -4.61 2.51
N PRO A 74 -8.16 -4.24 1.82
CA PRO A 74 -8.61 -2.84 1.79
C PRO A 74 -8.93 -2.29 3.18
N VAL A 75 -9.53 -3.11 4.05
CA VAL A 75 -9.87 -2.71 5.41
C VAL A 75 -8.59 -2.47 6.21
N TYR A 76 -7.62 -3.39 6.12
CA TYR A 76 -6.34 -3.28 6.81
C TYR A 76 -5.57 -2.02 6.42
N VAL A 77 -5.49 -1.72 5.12
CA VAL A 77 -4.69 -0.60 4.60
C VAL A 77 -5.30 0.75 4.97
N ARG A 78 -6.64 0.87 5.01
CA ARG A 78 -7.36 2.11 5.37
C ARG A 78 -7.37 2.45 6.87
N GLN A 79 -6.80 1.59 7.74
CA GLN A 79 -6.77 1.85 9.19
C GLN A 79 -5.89 3.05 9.57
N SER A 80 -4.95 3.43 8.70
CA SER A 80 -4.28 4.72 8.79
C SER A 80 -5.12 5.71 7.98
N HIS A 81 -5.71 6.74 8.58
CA HIS A 81 -6.54 7.74 7.88
C HIS A 81 -5.74 8.63 6.90
N ALA A 82 -5.05 8.02 5.93
CA ALA A 82 -4.08 8.68 5.06
C ALA A 82 -4.72 9.81 4.24
N GLU A 83 -5.99 9.68 3.79
CA GLU A 83 -6.69 10.74 3.07
C GLU A 83 -6.96 11.99 3.94
N ARG A 84 -7.29 11.82 5.24
CA ARG A 84 -7.45 12.97 6.16
C ARG A 84 -6.11 13.60 6.51
N ASP A 85 -5.08 12.78 6.62
CA ASP A 85 -3.70 13.18 6.88
C ASP A 85 -3.07 13.91 5.67
N LEU A 86 -3.42 13.53 4.43
CA LEU A 86 -2.99 14.22 3.21
C LEU A 86 -3.65 15.58 3.02
N ALA A 87 -4.92 15.73 3.41
CA ALA A 87 -5.61 17.02 3.35
C ALA A 87 -5.02 18.07 4.32
N ALA A 88 -4.15 17.64 5.24
CA ALA A 88 -3.42 18.49 6.17
C ALA A 88 -1.97 18.82 5.73
N LEU A 89 -1.52 18.32 4.57
CA LEU A 89 -0.27 18.73 3.91
C LEU A 89 -0.47 19.99 3.07
#